data_AF-A0A329ZXL6-F1
#
_entry.id   AF-A0A329ZXL6-F1
#
_cell.length_a   1.000
_cell.length_b   1.000
_cell.length_c   1.000
_cell.angle_alpha   90.00
_cell.angle_beta   90.00
_cell.angle_gamma   90.00
#
_symmetry.space_group_name_H-M   'P 1'
#
loop_
_entity.id
_entity.type
_entity.pdbx_description
1 polymer ?
#
loop_
_entity_poly.entity_id
_entity_poly.type
_entity_poly.pdbx_seq_one_letter_code
_entity_poly.pdbx_strand_id
1 'polypeptide(L)'
;MKRLQAFKFRLRPGGQQERGMRRFAGACRFVFNRALALQNENHEAGNKYIPYGKMASWLVEWKNATETQWLKDSPSQPLQQSLKDPERAYKNFFRLRHHAQTVCYLSRL
;
A
#
# COMPACT_ATOMS: atom_id res chain seq x y z
N MET A 1 -7.29 -29.56 -32.19
CA MET A 1 -7.84 -28.43 -31.40
C MET A 1 -7.17 -28.39 -30.04
N LYS A 2 -6.56 -27.27 -29.65
CA LYS A 2 -5.91 -27.10 -28.33
C LYS A 2 -6.91 -26.46 -27.37
N ARG A 3 -7.36 -27.19 -26.35
CA ARG A 3 -8.35 -26.70 -25.37
C ARG A 3 -7.61 -25.89 -24.30
N LEU A 4 -7.96 -24.61 -24.16
CA LEU A 4 -7.50 -23.78 -23.04
C LEU A 4 -8.40 -24.06 -21.83
N GLN A 5 -7.84 -24.65 -20.78
CA GLN A 5 -8.52 -24.90 -19.51
C GLN A 5 -7.77 -24.19 -18.39
N ALA A 6 -8.52 -23.56 -17.48
CA ALA A 6 -8.02 -22.97 -16.26
C ALA A 6 -8.67 -23.64 -15.06
N PHE A 7 -7.90 -23.83 -13.99
CA PHE A 7 -8.36 -24.41 -12.74
C PHE A 7 -8.35 -23.37 -11.63
N LYS A 8 -9.36 -23.42 -10.75
CA LYS A 8 -9.48 -22.53 -9.59
C LYS A 8 -9.30 -23.36 -8.33
N PHE A 9 -8.26 -23.04 -7.56
CA PHE A 9 -7.98 -23.70 -6.29
C PHE A 9 -8.08 -22.70 -5.14
N ARG A 10 -8.47 -23.19 -3.96
CA ARG A 10 -8.40 -22.43 -2.71
C ARG A 10 -7.15 -22.85 -1.96
N LEU A 11 -6.31 -21.87 -1.60
CA LEU A 11 -5.20 -22.09 -0.70
C LEU A 11 -5.73 -22.49 0.69
N ARG A 12 -5.14 -23.53 1.28
CA ARG A 12 -5.40 -23.99 2.65
C ARG A 12 -4.13 -23.76 3.48
N PRO A 13 -3.88 -22.52 3.93
CA PRO A 13 -2.69 -22.21 4.71
C PRO A 13 -2.74 -22.87 6.10
N GLY A 14 -1.57 -23.26 6.61
CA GLY A 14 -1.44 -23.65 8.02
C GLY A 14 -1.51 -22.43 8.94
N GLY A 15 -1.69 -22.66 10.25
CA GLY A 15 -1.84 -21.57 11.22
C GLY A 15 -0.67 -20.57 11.26
N GLN A 16 0.56 -21.02 11.05
CA GLN A 16 1.73 -20.12 10.96
C GLN A 16 1.68 -19.24 9.69
N GLN A 17 1.29 -19.81 8.56
CA GLN A 17 1.17 -19.09 7.29
C GLN A 17 0.08 -18.03 7.39
N GLU A 18 -1.09 -18.35 7.97
CA GLU A 18 -2.15 -17.37 8.20
C GLU A 18 -1.69 -16.19 9.05
N ARG A 19 -0.97 -16.46 10.15
CA ARG A 19 -0.41 -15.40 11.00
C ARG A 19 0.59 -14.54 10.23
N GLY A 20 1.46 -15.15 9.43
CA GLY A 20 2.38 -14.43 8.55
C GLY A 20 1.67 -13.53 7.56
N MET A 21 0.64 -14.05 6.88
CA MET A 21 -0.17 -13.28 5.91
C MET A 21 -0.91 -12.11 6.58
N ARG A 22 -1.44 -12.31 7.80
CA ARG A 22 -2.10 -11.23 8.56
C ARG A 22 -1.13 -10.14 9.00
N ARG A 23 0.05 -10.51 9.52
CA ARG A 23 1.11 -9.54 9.88
C ARG A 23 1.54 -8.73 8.67
N PHE A 24 1.77 -9.42 7.55
CA PHE A 24 2.12 -8.80 6.28
C PHE A 24 1.06 -7.79 5.81
N ALA A 25 -0.22 -8.19 5.76
CA ALA A 25 -1.30 -7.31 5.37
C ALA A 25 -1.44 -6.12 6.32
N GLY A 26 -1.28 -6.35 7.63
CA GLY A 26 -1.29 -5.31 8.66
C GLY A 26 -0.16 -4.28 8.48
N ALA A 27 1.04 -4.73 8.17
CA ALA A 27 2.19 -3.85 7.90
C ALA A 27 1.96 -2.96 6.66
N CYS A 28 1.45 -3.53 5.57
CA CYS A 28 1.08 -2.76 4.38
C CYS A 28 0.00 -1.72 4.69
N ARG A 29 -1.05 -2.10 5.43
CA ARG A 29 -2.14 -1.19 5.84
C ARG A 29 -1.61 -0.05 6.71
N PHE A 30 -0.73 -0.35 7.65
CA PHE A 30 -0.11 0.66 8.51
C PHE A 30 0.70 1.68 7.71
N VAL A 31 1.58 1.21 6.82
CA VAL A 31 2.42 2.06 5.97
C VAL A 31 1.57 2.95 5.07
N PHE A 32 0.54 2.40 4.43
CA PHE A 32 -0.40 3.15 3.60
C PHE A 32 -1.09 4.27 4.40
N ASN A 33 -1.70 3.92 5.54
CA ASN A 33 -2.44 4.87 6.35
C ASN A 33 -1.55 5.99 6.90
N ARG A 34 -0.34 5.64 7.35
CA ARG A 34 0.60 6.63 7.89
C ARG A 34 1.12 7.58 6.82
N ALA A 35 1.41 7.07 5.62
CA ALA A 35 1.80 7.91 4.49
C ALA A 35 0.66 8.84 4.05
N LEU A 36 -0.58 8.33 4.04
CA LEU A 36 -1.77 9.13 3.72
C LEU A 36 -2.00 10.24 4.75
N ALA A 37 -1.83 9.95 6.04
CA ALA A 37 -1.95 10.96 7.10
C ALA A 37 -0.94 12.10 6.91
N LEU A 38 0.35 11.79 6.72
CA LEU A 38 1.38 12.80 6.45
C LEU A 38 1.09 13.60 5.17
N GLN A 39 0.55 12.93 4.15
CA GLN A 39 0.19 13.60 2.90
C GLN A 39 -1.00 14.55 3.08
N ASN A 40 -1.97 14.21 3.94
CA ASN A 40 -3.08 15.08 4.29
C ASN A 40 -2.61 16.29 5.10
N GLU A 41 -1.78 16.08 6.13
CA GLU A 41 -1.17 17.17 6.92
C GLU A 41 -0.38 18.14 6.00
N ASN A 42 0.41 17.59 5.07
CA ASN A 42 1.13 18.39 4.09
C ASN A 42 0.17 19.18 3.17
N HIS A 43 -0.96 18.59 2.78
CA HIS A 43 -1.95 19.27 1.97
C HIS A 43 -2.66 20.39 2.74
N GLU A 44 -3.03 20.16 3.99
CA GLU A 44 -3.62 21.16 4.89
C GLU A 44 -2.68 22.34 5.11
N ALA A 45 -1.37 22.10 5.16
CA ALA A 45 -0.34 23.14 5.19
C ALA A 45 -0.16 23.89 3.85
N GLY A 46 -0.95 23.59 2.81
CA GLY A 46 -0.89 24.24 1.50
C GLY A 46 0.26 23.79 0.60
N ASN A 47 0.98 22.73 0.97
CA ASN A 47 2.13 22.24 0.21
C ASN A 47 1.72 21.33 -0.96
N LYS A 48 2.62 21.20 -1.93
CA LYS A 48 2.47 20.29 -3.06
C LYS A 48 2.54 18.83 -2.61
N TYR A 49 1.93 17.94 -3.40
CA TYR A 49 1.96 16.50 -3.16
C TYR A 49 3.38 15.95 -3.07
N ILE A 50 3.64 15.10 -2.08
CA ILE A 50 4.96 14.53 -1.83
C ILE A 50 5.15 13.32 -2.76
N PRO A 51 6.17 13.29 -3.63
CA PRO A 51 6.38 12.16 -4.53
C PRO A 51 6.90 10.93 -3.78
N TYR A 52 6.72 9.74 -4.37
CA TYR A 52 7.15 8.46 -3.80
C TYR A 52 8.62 8.47 -3.35
N GLY A 53 9.50 9.12 -4.12
CA GLY A 53 10.94 9.19 -3.81
C GLY A 53 11.22 9.74 -2.41
N LYS A 54 10.44 10.74 -1.96
CA LYS A 54 10.55 11.28 -0.60
C LYS A 54 9.83 10.40 0.42
N MET A 55 8.69 9.80 0.07
CA MET A 55 8.02 8.86 0.99
C MET A 55 8.86 7.63 1.29
N ALA A 56 9.70 7.19 0.35
CA ALA A 56 10.56 6.03 0.54
C ALA A 56 11.58 6.24 1.68
N SER A 57 12.00 7.48 1.97
CA SER A 57 12.87 7.76 3.12
C SER A 57 12.14 7.58 4.45
N TRP A 58 10.86 7.94 4.53
CA TRP A 58 10.03 7.68 5.72
C TRP A 58 9.97 6.20 6.07
N LEU A 59 9.92 5.32 5.07
CA LEU A 59 9.92 3.88 5.33
C LEU A 59 11.21 3.40 6.00
N VAL A 60 12.35 4.01 5.66
CA VAL A 60 13.63 3.72 6.32
C VAL A 60 13.59 4.19 7.78
N GLU A 61 13.09 5.41 8.02
CA GLU A 61 12.92 5.96 9.36
C GLU A 61 11.98 5.10 10.21
N TRP A 62 10.80 4.72 9.70
CA TRP A 62 9.84 3.88 10.42
C TRP A 62 10.39 2.49 10.73
N LYS A 63 11.18 1.90 9.83
CA LYS A 63 11.83 0.61 10.12
C LYS A 63 12.89 0.71 11.22
N ASN A 64 13.46 1.89 11.42
CA ASN A 64 14.51 2.12 12.42
C ASN A 64 13.97 2.67 13.75
N ALA A 65 12.78 3.26 13.77
CA ALA A 65 12.12 3.69 15.00
C ALA A 65 11.70 2.48 15.86
N THR A 66 11.92 2.57 17.17
CA THR A 66 11.66 1.49 18.14
C THR A 66 10.20 1.05 18.14
N GLU A 67 9.26 1.99 18.03
CA GLU A 67 7.81 1.71 18.06
C GLU A 67 7.31 0.95 16.81
N THR A 68 8.01 1.10 15.69
CA THR A 68 7.62 0.54 14.39
C THR A 68 8.63 -0.45 13.83
N GLN A 69 9.56 -0.91 14.67
CA GLN A 69 10.62 -1.83 14.28
C GLN A 69 10.08 -3.17 13.73
N TRP A 70 8.89 -3.58 14.17
CA TRP A 70 8.17 -4.77 13.67
C TRP A 70 7.87 -4.72 12.16
N LEU A 71 7.98 -3.56 11.50
CA LEU A 71 7.93 -3.45 10.04
C LEU A 71 9.09 -4.15 9.33
N LYS A 72 10.19 -4.43 10.04
CA LYS A 72 11.33 -5.21 9.52
C LYS A 72 10.98 -6.68 9.29
N ASP A 73 9.95 -7.19 9.97
CA ASP A 73 9.48 -8.58 9.83
C ASP A 73 8.69 -8.80 8.53
N SER A 74 8.33 -7.72 7.83
CA SER A 74 7.59 -7.78 6.56
C SER A 74 8.52 -7.51 5.37
N PRO A 75 8.29 -8.19 4.22
CA PRO A 75 9.05 -7.93 2.99
C PRO A 75 9.03 -6.45 2.60
N SER A 76 10.16 -5.93 2.11
CA SER A 76 10.30 -4.51 1.81
C SER A 76 9.51 -4.07 0.57
N GLN A 77 9.41 -4.93 -0.43
CA GLN A 77 8.81 -4.61 -1.73
C GLN A 77 7.31 -4.28 -1.61
N PRO A 78 6.49 -5.02 -0.84
CA PRO A 78 5.08 -4.66 -0.70
C PRO A 78 4.85 -3.41 0.15
N LEU A 79 5.71 -3.14 1.15
CA LEU A 79 5.65 -1.88 1.90
C LEU A 79 5.95 -0.69 0.99
N GLN A 80 6.94 -0.82 0.10
CA GLN A 80 7.20 0.20 -0.93
C GLN A 80 6.01 0.34 -1.89
N GLN A 81 5.35 -0.76 -2.27
CA GLN A 81 4.16 -0.71 -3.11
C GLN A 81 3.01 0.04 -2.42
N SER A 82 2.82 -0.15 -1.11
CA SER A 82 1.85 0.60 -0.31
C SER A 82 2.08 2.11 -0.30
N LEU A 83 3.30 2.59 -0.57
CA LEU A 83 3.60 4.01 -0.78
C LEU A 83 3.39 4.47 -2.23
N LYS A 84 3.54 3.58 -3.20
CA LYS A 84 3.28 3.86 -4.62
C LYS A 84 1.79 3.94 -4.95
N ASP A 85 0.96 3.19 -4.24
CA ASP A 85 -0.48 3.14 -4.48
C ASP A 85 -1.17 4.51 -4.26
N PRO A 86 -0.90 5.27 -3.17
CA PRO A 86 -1.35 6.65 -3.02
C PRO A 86 -0.88 7.57 -4.15
N GLU A 87 0.39 7.49 -4.56
CA GLU A 87 0.93 8.32 -5.64
C GLU A 87 0.23 8.01 -6.97
N ARG A 88 0.00 6.73 -7.26
CA ARG A 88 -0.76 6.30 -8.44
C ARG A 88 -2.20 6.80 -8.37
N ALA A 89 -2.87 6.69 -7.22
CA ALA A 89 -4.23 7.18 -7.03
C ALA A 89 -4.31 8.70 -7.23
N TYR A 90 -3.35 9.45 -6.69
CA TYR A 90 -3.23 10.89 -6.87
C TYR A 90 -3.03 11.26 -8.35
N LYS A 91 -2.05 10.65 -9.03
CA LYS A 91 -1.81 10.85 -10.47
C LYS A 91 -3.05 10.49 -11.30
N ASN A 92 -3.72 9.39 -10.95
CA ASN A 92 -4.97 8.95 -11.60
C ASN A 92 -6.08 9.97 -11.40
N PHE A 93 -6.24 10.53 -10.22
CA PHE A 93 -7.28 11.52 -9.93
C PHE A 93 -7.17 12.76 -10.83
N PHE A 94 -5.96 13.27 -11.06
CA PHE A 94 -5.75 14.41 -11.96
C PHE A 94 -5.74 14.03 -13.44
N ARG A 95 -5.33 12.81 -13.79
CA ARG A 95 -5.38 12.30 -15.17
C ARG A 95 -6.81 11.96 -15.62
N LEU A 96 -7.61 11.36 -14.74
CA LEU A 96 -9.02 11.00 -14.95
C LEU A 96 -9.96 12.20 -14.81
N ARG A 97 -9.47 13.40 -14.44
CA ARG A 97 -10.20 14.64 -14.72
C ARG A 97 -10.36 14.94 -16.22
N HIS A 98 -9.67 14.20 -17.11
CA HIS A 98 -9.97 14.16 -18.54
C HIS A 98 -10.82 12.96 -18.98
N HIS A 99 -11.06 11.96 -18.12
CA HIS A 99 -12.00 10.87 -18.37
C HIS A 99 -12.41 10.23 -17.04
N ALA A 100 -13.55 10.65 -16.51
CA ALA A 100 -14.13 10.06 -15.32
C ALA A 100 -14.54 8.62 -15.62
N GLN A 101 -13.77 7.63 -15.16
CA GLN A 101 -14.30 6.31 -14.82
C GLN A 101 -13.36 5.53 -13.90
N THR A 102 -13.92 5.14 -12.75
CA THR A 102 -13.55 4.00 -11.90
C THR A 102 -12.31 4.13 -11.00
N VAL A 103 -12.53 4.62 -9.78
CA VAL A 103 -11.86 4.05 -8.58
C VAL A 103 -12.92 3.83 -7.50
N CYS A 104 -13.55 2.66 -7.52
CA CYS A 104 -14.30 2.13 -6.39
C CYS A 104 -13.36 1.20 -5.62
N TYR A 105 -12.53 1.76 -4.73
CA TYR A 105 -11.71 1.00 -3.79
C TYR A 105 -11.54 1.84 -2.53
N LEU A 106 -12.62 2.01 -1.76
CA LEU A 106 -12.57 2.55 -0.39
C LEU A 106 -13.91 2.28 0.32
N SER A 107 -14.27 1.01 0.53
CA SER A 107 -15.24 0.60 1.56
C SER A 107 -15.32 -0.93 1.65
N ARG A 108 -14.39 -1.52 2.40
CA ARG A 108 -14.39 -2.83 3.10
C ARG A 108 -13.05 -3.53 2.93
N LEU A 109 -12.22 -3.40 3.97
CA LEU A 109 -11.51 -4.46 4.71
C LEU A 109 -10.56 -3.79 5.72
#